data_AF-A0A2U2DHK3-F1
#
_entry.id   AF-A0A2U2DHK3-F1
#
_cell.length_a   1.000
_cell.length_b   1.000
_cell.length_c   1.000
_cell.angle_alpha   90.00
_cell.angle_beta   90.00
_cell.angle_gamma   90.00
#
_symmetry.space_group_name_H-M   'P 1'
#
loop_
_entity.id
_entity.type
_entity.pdbx_description
1 polymer ?
#
loop_
_entity_poly.entity_id
_entity_poly.type
_entity_poly.pdbx_seq_one_letter_code
_entity_poly.pdbx_strand_id
1 'polypeptide(L)'
;MRRRSRSAQAMTANPILRAIASHREAIQADEASYDDDGCALSKELADRTGAAESAAFQALAIEPCRSHADVQAKVHYLLTGSVGVPTPLIECFGFDEYGGDAVIYRFVASLLLPDRE
;
A
#
# COMPACT_ATOMS: atom_id res chain seq x y z
N MET A 1 22.64 26.07 11.58
CA MET A 1 22.43 24.61 11.49
C MET A 1 20.95 24.28 11.77
N ARG A 2 20.06 24.37 10.78
CA ARG A 2 18.60 24.07 10.90
C ARG A 2 18.05 23.48 9.58
N ARG A 3 18.55 22.29 9.18
CA ARG A 3 18.06 21.58 7.98
C ARG A 3 17.30 20.28 8.27
N ARG A 4 17.24 19.83 9.53
CA ARG A 4 16.66 18.51 9.89
C ARG A 4 15.13 18.47 10.01
N SER A 5 14.41 19.61 10.06
CA SER A 5 12.95 19.61 10.32
C SER A 5 12.03 19.65 9.10
N ARG A 6 12.51 19.96 7.89
CA ARG A 6 11.62 20.04 6.69
C ARG A 6 11.29 18.67 6.08
N SER A 7 12.19 17.68 6.20
CA SER A 7 12.01 16.37 5.56
C SER A 7 10.93 15.51 6.25
N ALA A 8 10.83 15.54 7.58
CA ALA A 8 9.82 14.77 8.31
C ALA A 8 8.40 15.34 8.10
N GLN A 9 8.25 16.67 8.05
CA GLN A 9 6.97 17.33 7.74
C GLN A 9 6.53 17.17 6.27
N ALA A 10 7.47 17.05 5.33
CA ALA A 10 7.15 16.80 3.92
C ALA A 10 6.66 15.37 3.68
N MET A 11 7.18 14.38 4.43
CA MET A 11 6.69 13.00 4.35
C MET A 11 5.24 12.85 4.83
N THR A 12 4.82 13.61 5.84
CA THR A 12 3.42 13.63 6.31
C THR A 12 2.46 14.37 5.37
N ALA A 13 2.96 15.08 4.35
CA ALA A 13 2.12 15.82 3.40
C ALA A 13 1.92 15.08 2.06
N ASN A 14 2.79 14.12 1.71
CA ASN A 14 2.69 13.38 0.45
C ASN A 14 1.63 12.26 0.56
N PRO A 15 0.52 12.32 -0.21
CA PRO A 15 -0.54 11.31 -0.15
C PRO A 15 -0.07 9.89 -0.47
N ILE A 16 0.86 9.73 -1.44
CA ILE A 16 1.43 8.42 -1.78
C ILE A 16 2.22 7.85 -0.62
N LEU A 17 3.13 8.63 -0.02
CA LEU A 17 3.94 8.14 1.09
C LEU A 17 3.07 7.77 2.30
N ARG A 18 1.96 8.51 2.53
CA ARG A 18 0.97 8.17 3.55
C ARG A 18 0.23 6.89 3.24
N ALA A 19 -0.21 6.68 2.00
CA ALA A 19 -0.88 5.46 1.59
C ALA A 19 0.04 4.23 1.71
N ILE A 20 1.31 4.37 1.35
CA ILE A 20 2.33 3.33 1.54
C ILE A 20 2.51 3.00 3.03
N ALA A 21 2.64 4.02 3.89
CA ALA A 21 2.76 3.83 5.32
C ALA A 21 1.52 3.13 5.91
N SER A 22 0.32 3.58 5.52
CA SER A 22 -0.94 2.98 5.96
C SER A 22 -1.06 1.52 5.54
N HIS A 23 -0.64 1.17 4.33
CA HIS A 23 -0.65 -0.22 3.88
C HIS A 23 0.32 -1.09 4.68
N ARG A 24 1.54 -0.60 4.95
CA ARG A 24 2.51 -1.31 5.80
C ARG A 24 2.00 -1.55 7.21
N GLU A 25 1.35 -0.55 7.80
CA GLU A 25 0.73 -0.69 9.12
C GLU A 25 -0.39 -1.74 9.11
N ALA A 26 -1.16 -1.81 8.03
CA ALA A 26 -2.21 -2.81 7.88
C ALA A 26 -1.65 -4.24 7.72
N ILE A 27 -0.59 -4.42 6.92
CA ILE A 27 0.13 -5.71 6.81
C ILE A 27 0.62 -6.15 8.19
N GLN A 28 1.28 -5.26 8.94
CA GLN A 28 1.79 -5.60 10.26
C GLN A 28 0.66 -5.98 11.24
N ALA A 29 -0.49 -5.32 11.13
CA ALA A 29 -1.65 -5.66 11.94
C ALA A 29 -2.25 -7.02 11.54
N ASP A 30 -2.24 -7.37 10.25
CA ASP A 30 -2.69 -8.67 9.78
C ASP A 30 -1.73 -9.79 10.13
N GLU A 31 -0.42 -9.62 9.91
CA GLU A 31 0.61 -10.58 10.32
C GLU A 31 0.56 -10.86 11.82
N ALA A 32 0.30 -9.83 12.65
CA ALA A 32 0.14 -9.98 14.10
C ALA A 32 -1.14 -10.73 14.51
N SER A 33 -2.05 -11.04 13.59
CA SER A 33 -3.24 -11.86 13.84
C SER A 33 -2.97 -13.37 13.76
N TYR A 34 -1.77 -13.77 13.33
CA TYR A 34 -1.32 -15.15 13.22
C TYR A 34 -0.18 -15.46 14.21
N ASP A 35 -0.02 -16.73 14.58
CA ASP A 35 1.15 -17.22 15.32
C ASP A 35 2.32 -17.58 14.38
N ASP A 36 3.43 -18.03 14.97
CA ASP A 36 4.66 -18.40 14.25
C ASP A 36 4.47 -19.59 13.29
N ASP A 37 3.42 -20.40 13.49
CA ASP A 37 3.05 -21.52 12.63
C ASP A 37 2.07 -21.10 11.50
N GLY A 38 1.70 -19.82 11.44
CA GLY A 38 0.75 -19.27 10.48
C GLY A 38 -0.71 -19.59 10.80
N CYS A 39 -1.00 -20.01 12.04
CA CYS A 39 -2.36 -20.26 12.49
C CYS A 39 -2.97 -18.97 13.07
N ALA A 40 -4.21 -18.67 12.67
CA ALA A 40 -4.90 -17.48 13.16
C ALA A 40 -5.14 -17.56 14.67
N LEU A 41 -4.73 -16.54 15.42
CA LEU A 41 -4.98 -16.41 16.86
C LEU A 41 -6.48 -16.35 17.16
N SER A 42 -7.24 -15.74 16.26
CA SER A 42 -8.70 -15.75 16.22
C SER A 42 -9.14 -15.55 14.77
N LYS A 43 -10.14 -16.30 14.33
CA LYS A 43 -10.71 -16.15 13.00
C LYS A 43 -11.29 -14.74 12.79
N GLU A 44 -12.02 -14.21 13.76
CA GLU A 44 -12.62 -12.88 13.65
C GLU A 44 -11.57 -11.76 13.58
N LEU A 45 -10.44 -11.94 14.28
CA LEU A 45 -9.32 -11.00 14.22
C LEU A 45 -8.70 -11.00 12.82
N ALA A 46 -8.32 -12.19 12.33
CA ALA A 46 -7.69 -12.38 11.02
C ALA A 46 -8.59 -11.89 9.87
N ASP A 47 -9.89 -12.22 9.90
CA ASP A 47 -10.84 -11.74 8.88
C ASP A 47 -10.91 -10.20 8.86
N ARG A 48 -10.87 -9.55 10.02
CA ARG A 48 -10.94 -8.09 10.13
C ARG A 48 -9.64 -7.42 9.68
N THR A 49 -8.49 -7.94 10.08
CA THR A 49 -7.18 -7.35 9.73
C THR A 49 -6.86 -7.56 8.27
N GLY A 50 -7.17 -8.74 7.70
CA GLY A 50 -7.00 -9.00 6.27
C GLY A 50 -7.91 -8.12 5.42
N ALA A 51 -9.17 -7.92 5.83
CA ALA A 51 -10.04 -6.97 5.16
C ALA A 51 -9.52 -5.52 5.21
N ALA A 52 -8.89 -5.12 6.33
CA ALA A 52 -8.29 -3.80 6.48
C ALA A 52 -7.02 -3.65 5.62
N GLU A 53 -6.21 -4.70 5.52
CA GLU A 53 -5.05 -4.74 4.62
C GLU A 53 -5.48 -4.60 3.16
N SER A 54 -6.41 -5.42 2.69
CA SER A 54 -6.95 -5.34 1.31
C SER A 54 -7.52 -3.97 1.00
N ALA A 55 -8.23 -3.35 1.94
CA ALA A 55 -8.75 -1.99 1.78
C ALA A 55 -7.62 -0.94 1.68
N ALA A 56 -6.56 -1.08 2.49
CA ALA A 56 -5.41 -0.19 2.45
C ALA A 56 -4.59 -0.35 1.15
N PHE A 57 -4.44 -1.58 0.66
CA PHE A 57 -3.84 -1.86 -0.65
C PHE A 57 -4.61 -1.17 -1.76
N GLN A 58 -5.94 -1.35 -1.80
CA GLN A 58 -6.79 -0.73 -2.81
C GLN A 58 -6.73 0.80 -2.73
N ALA A 59 -6.72 1.38 -1.53
CA ALA A 59 -6.57 2.82 -1.32
C ALA A 59 -5.23 3.34 -1.88
N LEU A 60 -4.13 2.64 -1.60
CA LEU A 60 -2.82 2.93 -2.18
C LEU A 60 -2.83 2.83 -3.71
N ALA A 61 -3.42 1.76 -4.25
CA ALA A 61 -3.48 1.51 -5.68
C ALA A 61 -4.17 2.69 -6.40
N ILE A 62 -5.28 3.20 -5.85
CA ILE A 62 -6.09 4.24 -6.51
C ILE A 62 -5.67 5.68 -6.20
N GLU A 63 -4.81 5.93 -5.20
CA GLU A 63 -4.40 7.28 -4.81
C GLU A 63 -3.69 8.02 -5.97
N PRO A 64 -4.19 9.15 -6.49
CA PRO A 64 -3.59 9.79 -7.66
C PRO A 64 -2.16 10.30 -7.42
N CYS A 65 -1.24 9.95 -8.32
CA CYS A 65 0.11 10.53 -8.35
C CYS A 65 0.06 11.98 -8.83
N ARG A 66 0.80 12.87 -8.17
CA ARG A 66 0.86 14.31 -8.53
C ARG A 66 2.23 14.74 -9.04
N SER A 67 3.20 13.83 -8.99
CA SER A 67 4.57 14.09 -9.44
C SER A 67 5.26 12.80 -9.89
N HIS A 68 6.35 12.92 -10.64
CA HIS A 68 7.19 11.77 -10.99
C HIS A 68 7.74 11.05 -9.75
N ALA A 69 8.00 11.78 -8.66
CA ALA A 69 8.45 11.19 -7.40
C ALA A 69 7.38 10.30 -6.76
N ASP A 70 6.11 10.69 -6.87
CA ASP A 70 4.96 9.89 -6.41
C ASP A 70 4.85 8.58 -7.20
N VAL A 71 4.96 8.66 -8.53
CA VAL A 71 4.96 7.50 -9.43
C VAL A 71 6.10 6.55 -9.07
N GLN A 72 7.32 7.06 -8.93
CA GLN A 72 8.49 6.26 -8.56
C GLN A 72 8.31 5.59 -7.20
N ALA A 73 7.84 6.31 -6.18
CA ALA A 73 7.62 5.76 -4.85
C ALA A 73 6.56 4.65 -4.86
N LYS A 74 5.43 4.88 -5.53
CA LYS A 74 4.34 3.90 -5.64
C LYS A 74 4.78 2.64 -6.37
N VAL A 75 5.36 2.79 -7.57
CA VAL A 75 5.81 1.66 -8.40
C VAL A 75 6.92 0.89 -7.69
N HIS A 76 7.90 1.57 -7.11
CA HIS A 76 8.97 0.91 -6.37
C HIS A 76 8.40 0.07 -5.22
N TYR A 77 7.49 0.64 -4.42
CA TYR A 77 6.89 -0.10 -3.32
C TYR A 77 6.08 -1.32 -3.79
N LEU A 78 5.32 -1.22 -4.89
CA LEU A 78 4.60 -2.37 -5.43
C LEU A 78 5.52 -3.48 -5.97
N LEU A 79 6.69 -3.11 -6.49
CA LEU A 79 7.65 -4.08 -7.04
C LEU A 79 8.55 -4.72 -5.99
N THR A 80 8.81 -4.04 -4.86
CA THR A 80 9.77 -4.51 -3.85
C THR A 80 9.18 -4.76 -2.48
N GLY A 81 7.94 -4.34 -2.23
CA GLY A 81 7.20 -4.67 -1.01
C GLY A 81 6.62 -6.08 -1.07
N SER A 82 6.25 -6.62 0.09
CA SER A 82 5.67 -7.95 0.24
C SER A 82 4.66 -8.02 1.40
N VAL A 83 3.84 -9.07 1.42
CA VAL A 83 2.83 -9.39 2.45
C VAL A 83 3.02 -10.83 2.88
N GLY A 84 3.27 -11.09 4.18
CA GLY A 84 3.35 -12.43 4.79
C GLY A 84 4.51 -13.31 4.31
N VAL A 85 4.63 -13.48 3.00
CA VAL A 85 5.65 -14.24 2.26
C VAL A 85 6.40 -13.33 1.28
N PRO A 86 7.52 -13.77 0.67
CA PRO A 86 8.29 -13.00 -0.32
C PRO A 86 7.58 -12.81 -1.68
N THR A 87 6.27 -12.60 -1.68
CA THR A 87 5.47 -12.31 -2.87
C THR A 87 5.44 -10.80 -3.10
N PRO A 88 5.88 -10.31 -4.28
CA PRO A 88 5.77 -8.90 -4.61
C PRO A 88 4.31 -8.41 -4.58
N LEU A 89 4.08 -7.23 -4.02
CA LEU A 89 2.75 -6.61 -3.94
C LEU A 89 2.05 -6.43 -5.29
N ILE A 90 2.78 -6.39 -6.40
CA ILE A 90 2.21 -6.34 -7.75
C ILE A 90 1.35 -7.58 -8.06
N GLU A 91 1.65 -8.74 -7.44
CA GLU A 91 0.87 -9.97 -7.63
C GLU A 91 -0.49 -9.89 -6.92
N CYS A 92 -0.63 -9.02 -5.91
CA CYS A 92 -1.90 -8.83 -5.19
C CYS A 92 -3.05 -8.46 -6.14
N PHE A 93 -2.75 -7.78 -7.24
CA PHE A 93 -3.74 -7.45 -8.27
C PHE A 93 -4.40 -8.67 -8.92
N GLY A 94 -3.77 -9.84 -8.89
CA GLY A 94 -4.30 -11.08 -9.44
C GLY A 94 -5.29 -11.80 -8.52
N PHE A 95 -5.49 -11.33 -7.29
CA PHE A 95 -6.42 -11.95 -6.34
C PHE A 95 -7.69 -11.11 -6.16
N ASP A 96 -8.84 -11.79 -6.14
CA ASP A 96 -10.16 -11.14 -6.01
C ASP A 96 -10.32 -10.35 -4.71
N GLU A 97 -9.67 -10.78 -3.63
CA GLU A 97 -9.73 -10.12 -2.32
C GLU A 97 -9.12 -8.71 -2.31
N TYR A 98 -8.19 -8.44 -3.23
CA TYR A 98 -7.61 -7.12 -3.46
C TYR A 98 -8.35 -6.33 -4.55
N GLY A 99 -9.50 -6.85 -5.02
CA GLY A 99 -10.38 -6.22 -6.00
C GLY A 99 -10.12 -6.61 -7.46
N GLY A 100 -9.16 -7.51 -7.72
CA GLY A 100 -8.86 -8.08 -9.03
C GLY A 100 -8.56 -7.05 -10.13
N ASP A 101 -8.86 -7.43 -11.37
CA ASP A 101 -8.55 -6.64 -12.58
C ASP A 101 -9.09 -5.21 -12.55
N ALA A 102 -10.24 -4.97 -11.90
CA ALA A 102 -10.81 -3.63 -11.80
C ALA A 102 -9.88 -2.64 -11.09
N VAL A 103 -9.11 -3.12 -10.10
CA VAL A 103 -8.14 -2.29 -9.37
C VAL A 103 -6.89 -2.05 -10.22
N ILE A 104 -6.49 -2.98 -11.10
CA ILE A 104 -5.37 -2.79 -12.04
C ILE A 104 -5.62 -1.57 -12.92
N TYR A 105 -6.80 -1.47 -13.54
CA TYR A 105 -7.13 -0.34 -14.41
C TYR A 105 -7.08 0.99 -13.66
N ARG A 106 -7.58 1.01 -12.42
CA ARG A 106 -7.55 2.21 -11.57
C ARG A 106 -6.13 2.53 -11.09
N PHE A 107 -5.31 1.53 -10.83
CA PHE A 107 -3.90 1.70 -10.52
C PHE A 107 -3.17 2.36 -11.68
N VAL A 108 -3.27 1.81 -12.89
CA VAL A 108 -2.65 2.38 -14.09
C VAL A 108 -3.12 3.82 -14.33
N ALA A 109 -4.42 4.08 -14.18
CA ALA A 109 -4.97 5.43 -14.28
C ALA A 109 -4.39 6.38 -13.20
N SER A 110 -4.17 5.89 -11.97
CA SER A 110 -3.60 6.69 -10.87
C SER A 110 -2.15 7.12 -11.12
N LEU A 111 -1.44 6.47 -12.05
CA LEU A 111 -0.07 6.81 -12.41
C LEU A 111 0.02 7.98 -13.41
N LEU A 112 -1.08 8.30 -14.09
CA LEU A 112 -1.13 9.39 -15.07
C LEU A 112 -0.99 10.72 -14.33
N LEU A 113 0.02 11.49 -14.71
CA LEU A 113 0.22 12.83 -14.19
C LEU A 113 -0.70 13.81 -14.91
N PRO A 114 -1.23 14.83 -14.22
CA PRO A 114 -2.00 15.88 -14.87
C PRO A 114 -1.11 16.60 -15.88
N ASP A 115 -1.69 16.93 -17.05
CA ASP A 115 -1.02 17.77 -18.04
C ASP A 115 -0.67 19.11 -17.38
N ARG A 116 0.56 19.57 -17.63
CA ARG A 116 1.00 20.88 -17.15
C ARG A 116 0.38 21.93 -18.07
N GLU A 117 -0.70 22.56 -17.61
CA GLU A 117 -1.20 23.83 -18.18
C GLU A 117 -0.19 24.97 -17.99
#